data_AF-A0A3B0S0P7-F1
#
_entry.id   AF-A0A3B0S0P7-F1
#
_cell.length_a   1.000
_cell.length_b   1.000
_cell.length_c   1.000
_cell.angle_alpha   90.00
_cell.angle_beta   90.00
_cell.angle_gamma   90.00
#
_symmetry.space_group_name_H-M   'P 1'
#
loop_
_entity.id
_entity.type
_entity.pdbx_description
1 polymer ?
#
loop_
_entity_poly.entity_id
_entity_poly.type
_entity_poly.pdbx_seq_one_letter_code
_entity_poly.pdbx_strand_id
1 'polypeptide(L)'
;MGMNDPQLPGPVGPAFTAAYLPYLERTLARLDLPMSERVMGAIAEGKNWLANELEAIDSASPRDLRRGPLEIFQEAMRFPTAALVAEGVAPALRDIVAESALPGDIYALAPASSQDLGESVLEVHVAWGVARARALSGSLPESQPRSDLAVVPRSAVAEPDPLVRESLKVALEAAGYATTLWRNPAEAETSAGTRVIHVAIISGSHPVADALLEVCTREDIPAIVVCEIADDIAQARYLSLGAVRVVGREAFIGGAATMLPRHT
;
A
#
# COMPACT_ATOMS: atom_id res chain seq x y z
N MET A 1 -18.43 16.31 -25.63
CA MET A 1 -19.21 15.19 -25.06
C MET A 1 -18.32 14.59 -24.00
N GLY A 2 -18.60 14.85 -22.72
CA GLY A 2 -17.69 14.52 -21.62
C GLY A 2 -17.46 13.02 -21.55
N MET A 3 -16.19 12.59 -21.58
CA MET A 3 -15.84 11.23 -21.22
C MET A 3 -16.24 11.05 -19.75
N ASN A 4 -17.27 10.23 -19.50
CA ASN A 4 -17.62 9.86 -18.13
C ASN A 4 -16.39 9.19 -17.51
N ASP A 5 -15.88 9.75 -16.42
CA ASP A 5 -14.79 9.13 -15.70
C ASP A 5 -15.21 7.73 -15.22
N PRO A 6 -14.31 6.74 -15.28
CA PRO A 6 -14.59 5.40 -14.79
C PRO A 6 -14.96 5.45 -13.31
N GLN A 7 -16.16 4.98 -13.00
CA GLN A 7 -16.67 4.90 -11.64
C GLN A 7 -16.01 3.73 -10.90
N LEU A 8 -15.54 3.98 -9.68
CA LEU A 8 -14.96 2.95 -8.81
C LEU A 8 -16.07 1.96 -8.38
N PRO A 9 -15.74 0.69 -8.09
CA PRO A 9 -16.67 -0.27 -7.51
C PRO A 9 -17.22 0.29 -6.19
N GLY A 10 -18.37 -0.26 -5.77
CA GLY A 10 -19.26 0.29 -4.74
C GLY A 10 -18.58 0.92 -3.51
N PRO A 11 -19.29 1.82 -2.82
CA PRO A 11 -18.68 2.79 -1.92
C PRO A 11 -17.85 2.13 -0.83
N VAL A 12 -16.60 2.57 -0.66
CA VAL A 12 -15.72 2.12 0.42
C VAL A 12 -16.14 2.71 1.77
N GLY A 13 -16.82 3.85 1.75
CA GLY A 13 -17.19 4.62 2.93
C GLY A 13 -17.98 3.85 3.97
N PRO A 14 -19.07 3.15 3.61
CA PRO A 14 -19.84 2.35 4.55
C PRO A 14 -19.02 1.28 5.29
N ALA A 15 -18.12 0.58 4.59
CA ALA A 15 -17.32 -0.49 5.19
C ALA A 15 -16.32 0.07 6.22
N PHE A 16 -15.54 1.09 5.85
CA PHE A 16 -14.58 1.74 6.75
C PHE A 16 -15.27 2.45 7.92
N THR A 17 -16.38 3.16 7.67
CA THR A 17 -17.14 3.84 8.73
C THR A 17 -17.74 2.86 9.74
N ALA A 18 -18.23 1.70 9.27
CA ALA A 18 -18.75 0.66 10.15
C ALA A 18 -17.66 0.02 11.02
N ALA A 19 -16.43 -0.08 10.51
CA ALA A 19 -15.30 -0.66 11.24
C ALA A 19 -14.70 0.25 12.32
N TYR A 20 -14.94 1.57 12.24
CA TYR A 20 -14.27 2.57 13.08
C TYR A 20 -14.43 2.35 14.59
N LEU A 21 -15.69 2.26 15.06
CA LEU A 21 -15.96 2.09 16.49
C LEU A 21 -15.48 0.71 17.02
N PRO A 22 -15.83 -0.43 16.39
CA PRO A 22 -15.35 -1.73 16.86
C PRO A 22 -13.83 -1.85 16.90
N TYR A 23 -13.13 -1.22 15.94
CA TYR A 23 -11.67 -1.19 15.92
C TYR A 23 -11.09 -0.40 17.11
N LEU A 24 -11.63 0.79 17.38
CA LEU A 24 -11.18 1.63 18.50
C LEU A 24 -11.49 1.00 19.86
N GLU A 25 -12.66 0.38 20.04
CA GLU A 25 -12.99 -0.36 21.27
C GLU A 25 -11.97 -1.46 21.56
N ARG A 26 -11.63 -2.28 20.55
CA ARG A 26 -10.60 -3.33 20.70
C ARG A 26 -9.22 -2.74 20.97
N THR A 27 -8.88 -1.66 20.29
CA THR A 27 -7.55 -1.03 20.38
C THR A 27 -7.33 -0.35 21.72
N LEU A 28 -8.31 0.43 22.20
CA LEU A 28 -8.24 1.07 23.51
C LEU A 28 -8.20 0.03 24.64
N ALA A 29 -9.02 -1.02 24.56
CA ALA A 29 -8.98 -2.12 25.52
C ALA A 29 -7.63 -2.85 25.53
N ARG A 30 -7.05 -3.12 24.34
CA ARG A 30 -5.74 -3.77 24.20
C ARG A 30 -4.60 -2.92 24.78
N LEU A 31 -4.72 -1.59 24.68
CA LEU A 31 -3.72 -0.63 25.15
C LEU A 31 -3.97 -0.16 26.60
N ASP A 32 -4.99 -0.69 27.26
CA ASP A 32 -5.41 -0.26 28.61
C ASP A 32 -5.68 1.26 28.70
N LEU A 33 -6.26 1.83 27.64
CA LEU A 33 -6.60 3.24 27.54
C LEU A 33 -8.07 3.49 27.94
N PRO A 34 -8.38 4.63 28.59
CA PRO A 34 -9.71 4.88 29.12
C PRO A 34 -10.73 5.13 28.01
N MET A 35 -11.95 4.63 28.22
CA MET A 35 -13.14 4.93 27.42
C MET A 35 -14.09 5.86 28.20
N SER A 36 -13.61 7.06 28.49
CA SER A 36 -14.40 8.08 29.19
C SER A 36 -15.53 8.65 28.32
N GLU A 37 -16.43 9.44 28.91
CA GLU A 37 -17.45 10.17 28.16
C GLU A 37 -16.85 11.10 27.10
N ARG A 38 -15.73 11.77 27.41
CA ARG A 38 -15.03 12.64 26.46
C ARG A 38 -14.40 11.83 25.32
N VAL A 39 -13.76 10.70 25.61
CA VAL A 39 -13.19 9.83 24.58
C VAL A 39 -14.30 9.28 23.68
N MET A 40 -15.41 8.80 24.24
CA MET A 40 -16.57 8.34 23.45
C MET A 40 -17.14 9.45 22.56
N GLY A 41 -17.25 10.68 23.08
CA GLY A 41 -17.67 11.85 22.29
C GLY A 41 -16.73 12.13 21.11
N ALA A 42 -15.42 12.09 21.34
CA ALA A 42 -14.42 12.29 20.29
C ALA A 42 -14.40 11.15 19.27
N ILE A 43 -14.66 9.90 19.69
CA ILE A 43 -14.83 8.77 18.76
C ILE A 43 -16.05 9.00 17.87
N ALA A 44 -17.17 9.46 18.42
CA ALA A 44 -18.35 9.78 17.62
C ALA A 44 -18.08 10.92 16.62
N GLU A 45 -17.36 11.97 17.04
CA GLU A 45 -16.94 13.08 16.17
C GLU A 45 -16.02 12.58 15.04
N GLY A 46 -14.99 11.80 15.37
CA GLY A 46 -14.07 11.22 14.41
C GLY A 46 -14.75 10.28 13.41
N LYS A 47 -15.75 9.52 13.86
CA LYS A 47 -16.56 8.67 12.98
C LYS A 47 -17.36 9.49 11.97
N ASN A 48 -17.97 10.59 12.41
CA ASN A 48 -18.73 11.48 11.53
C ASN A 48 -17.82 12.16 10.51
N TRP A 49 -16.64 12.63 10.95
CA TRP A 49 -15.65 13.19 10.05
C TRP A 49 -15.17 12.17 9.02
N LEU A 50 -14.83 10.96 9.46
CA LEU A 50 -14.42 9.86 8.59
C LEU A 50 -15.48 9.55 7.53
N ALA A 51 -16.75 9.47 7.93
CA ALA A 51 -17.86 9.21 7.01
C ALA A 51 -17.94 10.27 5.91
N ASN A 52 -17.85 11.55 6.27
CA ASN A 52 -17.90 12.66 5.31
C ASN A 52 -16.73 12.64 4.32
N GLU A 53 -15.51 12.37 4.81
CA GLU A 53 -14.33 12.31 3.94
C GLU A 53 -14.35 11.09 3.01
N LEU A 54 -14.88 9.96 3.46
CA LEU A 54 -15.02 8.78 2.63
C LEU A 54 -16.14 8.92 1.61
N GLU A 55 -17.23 9.62 1.93
CA GLU A 55 -18.24 9.99 0.94
C GLU A 55 -17.64 10.87 -0.17
N ALA A 56 -16.73 11.77 0.18
CA ALA A 56 -15.97 12.54 -0.80
C ALA A 56 -15.06 11.64 -1.66
N ILE A 57 -14.44 10.60 -1.09
CA ILE A 57 -13.72 9.58 -1.88
C ILE A 57 -14.64 8.88 -2.87
N ASP A 58 -15.80 8.42 -2.40
CA ASP A 58 -16.73 7.61 -3.19
C ASP A 58 -17.37 8.41 -4.34
N SER A 59 -17.41 9.75 -4.21
CA SER A 59 -18.01 10.66 -5.19
C SER A 59 -16.99 11.32 -6.13
N ALA A 60 -15.70 11.27 -5.81
CA ALA A 60 -14.67 11.99 -6.57
C ALA A 60 -14.19 11.20 -7.80
N SER A 61 -13.66 11.94 -8.78
CA SER A 61 -12.93 11.32 -9.88
C SER A 61 -11.68 10.62 -9.36
N PRO A 62 -11.36 9.40 -9.82
CA PRO A 62 -10.12 8.70 -9.48
C PRO A 62 -8.84 9.51 -9.65
N ARG A 63 -8.84 10.47 -10.59
CA ARG A 63 -7.71 11.35 -10.93
C ARG A 63 -7.47 12.45 -9.90
N ASP A 64 -8.52 12.92 -9.24
CA ASP A 64 -8.47 14.05 -8.31
C ASP A 64 -8.14 13.61 -6.88
N LEU A 65 -8.30 12.31 -6.61
CA LEU A 65 -7.97 11.72 -5.33
C LEU A 65 -6.47 11.83 -5.04
N ARG A 66 -6.13 12.42 -3.89
CA ARG A 66 -4.76 12.49 -3.38
C ARG A 66 -4.48 11.54 -2.22
N ARG A 67 -5.54 11.15 -1.49
CA ARG A 67 -5.47 10.25 -0.34
C ARG A 67 -6.29 8.99 -0.57
N GLY A 68 -5.94 7.91 0.11
CA GLY A 68 -6.69 6.64 0.11
C GLY A 68 -7.61 6.48 1.34
N PRO A 69 -8.55 5.51 1.31
CA PRO A 69 -9.46 5.23 2.43
C PRO A 69 -8.73 4.94 3.76
N LEU A 70 -7.64 4.16 3.71
CA LEU A 70 -6.85 3.85 4.90
C LEU A 70 -6.16 5.08 5.49
N GLU A 71 -5.58 5.94 4.65
CA GLU A 71 -4.95 7.20 5.11
C GLU A 71 -5.96 8.11 5.82
N ILE A 72 -7.17 8.22 5.27
CA ILE A 72 -8.25 9.00 5.90
C ILE A 72 -8.68 8.36 7.23
N PHE A 73 -8.78 7.03 7.28
CA PHE A 73 -9.09 6.32 8.53
C PHE A 73 -8.01 6.55 9.60
N GLN A 74 -6.73 6.49 9.23
CA GLN A 74 -5.62 6.78 10.14
C GLN A 74 -5.65 8.23 10.63
N GLU A 75 -5.98 9.18 9.75
CA GLU A 75 -6.11 10.60 10.11
C GLU A 75 -7.26 10.86 11.09
N ALA A 76 -8.32 10.05 11.06
CA ALA A 76 -9.42 10.12 12.02
C ALA A 76 -8.96 9.81 13.46
N MET A 77 -7.82 9.16 13.66
CA MET A 77 -7.28 8.89 15.01
C MET A 77 -6.90 10.16 15.77
N ARG A 78 -6.77 11.31 15.10
CA ARG A 78 -6.51 12.60 15.77
C ARG A 78 -7.60 12.98 16.77
N PHE A 79 -8.85 12.56 16.56
CA PHE A 79 -9.97 12.87 17.44
C PHE A 79 -9.84 12.16 18.80
N PRO A 80 -9.79 10.81 18.88
CA PRO A 80 -9.56 10.12 20.15
C PRO A 80 -8.20 10.47 20.76
N THR A 81 -7.16 10.71 19.94
CA THR A 81 -5.86 11.18 20.42
C THR A 81 -5.96 12.50 21.17
N ALA A 82 -6.64 13.50 20.60
CA ALA A 82 -6.82 14.80 21.25
C ALA A 82 -7.61 14.68 22.56
N ALA A 83 -8.60 13.78 22.62
CA ALA A 83 -9.35 13.52 23.85
C ALA A 83 -8.49 12.90 24.95
N LEU A 84 -7.66 11.89 24.62
CA LEU A 84 -6.74 11.26 25.57
C LEU A 84 -5.67 12.25 26.08
N VAL A 85 -5.15 13.11 25.20
CA VAL A 85 -4.24 14.20 25.59
C VAL A 85 -4.91 15.16 26.57
N ALA A 86 -6.15 15.57 26.30
CA ALA A 86 -6.91 16.46 27.17
C ALA A 86 -7.23 15.84 28.55
N GLU A 87 -7.20 14.52 28.66
CA GLU A 87 -7.33 13.80 29.93
C GLU A 87 -6.00 13.57 30.66
N GLY A 88 -4.88 13.99 30.07
CA GLY A 88 -3.55 13.82 30.65
C GLY A 88 -3.07 12.37 30.62
N VAL A 89 -3.62 11.53 29.73
CA VAL A 89 -3.15 10.15 29.56
C VAL A 89 -1.74 10.18 28.97
N ALA A 90 -0.81 9.48 29.62
CA ALA A 90 0.57 9.42 29.15
C ALA A 90 0.66 8.73 27.78
N PRO A 91 1.42 9.29 26.81
CA PRO A 91 1.61 8.67 25.49
C PRO A 91 2.16 7.24 25.57
N ALA A 92 1.86 6.42 24.56
CA ALA A 92 2.42 5.09 24.45
C ALA A 92 3.91 5.18 24.12
N LEU A 93 4.72 4.25 24.67
CA LEU A 93 6.09 4.07 24.20
C LEU A 93 6.04 3.41 22.81
N ARG A 94 6.42 4.15 21.78
CA ARG A 94 6.43 3.68 20.39
C ARG A 94 7.88 3.45 19.95
N ASP A 95 8.07 2.50 19.04
CA ASP A 95 9.36 2.35 18.39
C ASP A 95 9.55 3.42 17.30
N ILE A 96 10.80 3.66 16.92
CA ILE A 96 11.20 4.69 15.95
C ILE A 96 10.52 4.49 14.59
N VAL A 97 10.26 3.23 14.22
CA VAL A 97 9.63 2.87 12.95
C VAL A 97 8.16 3.30 12.95
N ALA A 98 7.41 2.98 14.00
CA ALA A 98 6.02 3.37 14.16
C ALA A 98 5.85 4.89 14.26
N GLU A 99 6.74 5.56 15.02
CA GLU A 99 6.75 7.02 15.13
C GLU A 99 7.00 7.70 13.77
N SER A 100 7.92 7.18 12.97
CA SER A 100 8.24 7.74 11.66
C SER A 100 7.10 7.55 10.66
N ALA A 101 6.43 6.38 10.69
CA ALA A 101 5.33 6.07 9.77
C ALA A 101 4.08 6.93 10.05
N LEU A 102 3.75 7.16 11.32
CA LEU A 102 2.59 7.94 11.74
C LEU A 102 2.95 8.88 12.90
N PRO A 103 3.60 10.03 12.63
CA PRO A 103 4.10 10.93 13.68
C PRO A 103 3.02 11.50 14.60
N GLY A 104 1.79 11.64 14.10
CA GLY A 104 0.65 12.16 14.87
C GLY A 104 -0.02 11.14 15.78
N ASP A 105 0.29 9.85 15.64
CA ASP A 105 -0.40 8.75 16.36
C ASP A 105 0.31 8.38 17.67
N ILE A 106 0.40 9.33 18.60
CA ILE A 106 1.20 9.19 19.83
C ILE A 106 0.73 8.08 20.80
N TYR A 107 -0.44 7.48 20.57
CA TYR A 107 -0.96 6.36 21.35
C TYR A 107 -0.98 5.04 20.58
N ALA A 108 -0.47 4.99 19.34
CA ALA A 108 -0.53 3.81 18.47
C ALA A 108 -1.97 3.31 18.23
N LEU A 109 -2.90 4.25 18.00
CA LEU A 109 -4.31 3.96 17.73
C LEU A 109 -4.54 3.59 16.26
N ALA A 110 -3.75 4.12 15.34
CA ALA A 110 -4.00 3.97 13.91
C ALA A 110 -3.72 2.54 13.44
N PRO A 111 -4.60 1.97 12.58
CA PRO A 111 -4.33 0.67 12.00
C PRO A 111 -3.12 0.74 11.07
N ALA A 112 -2.28 -0.30 11.09
CA ALA A 112 -1.15 -0.41 10.17
C ALA A 112 -1.64 -0.83 8.77
N SER A 113 -2.77 -1.53 8.70
CA SER A 113 -3.36 -2.00 7.45
C SER A 113 -4.89 -2.10 7.53
N SER A 114 -5.56 -2.18 6.38
CA SER A 114 -7.02 -2.45 6.36
C SER A 114 -7.39 -3.85 6.86
N GLN A 115 -6.43 -4.78 6.93
CA GLN A 115 -6.64 -6.09 7.54
C GLN A 115 -6.99 -5.97 9.03
N ASP A 116 -6.43 -4.97 9.73
CA ASP A 116 -6.70 -4.71 11.15
C ASP A 116 -8.18 -4.30 11.39
N LEU A 117 -8.87 -3.86 10.33
CA LEU A 117 -10.26 -3.44 10.35
C LEU A 117 -11.24 -4.59 10.08
N GLY A 118 -10.74 -5.72 9.59
CA GLY A 118 -11.51 -6.92 9.26
C GLY A 118 -11.47 -7.29 7.78
N GLU A 119 -11.70 -8.58 7.49
CA GLU A 119 -11.58 -9.17 6.15
C GLU A 119 -12.48 -8.49 5.12
N SER A 120 -13.72 -8.16 5.47
CA SER A 120 -14.66 -7.48 4.57
C SER A 120 -14.21 -6.05 4.19
N VAL A 121 -13.55 -5.33 5.10
CA VAL A 121 -13.01 -3.99 4.83
C VAL A 121 -11.83 -4.09 3.89
N LEU A 122 -10.98 -5.09 4.10
CA LEU A 122 -9.84 -5.35 3.25
C LEU A 122 -10.25 -5.67 1.80
N GLU A 123 -11.21 -6.56 1.61
CA GLU A 123 -11.75 -6.92 0.29
C GLU A 123 -12.22 -5.68 -0.49
N VAL A 124 -13.00 -4.83 0.18
CA VAL A 124 -13.54 -3.58 -0.39
C VAL A 124 -12.43 -2.58 -0.70
N HIS A 125 -11.47 -2.39 0.21
CA HIS A 125 -10.37 -1.44 0.01
C HIS A 125 -9.54 -1.79 -1.24
N VAL A 126 -9.29 -3.07 -1.48
CA VAL A 126 -8.53 -3.46 -2.66
C VAL A 126 -9.35 -3.41 -3.92
N ALA A 127 -10.61 -3.87 -3.90
CA ALA A 127 -11.46 -3.75 -5.08
C ALA A 127 -11.46 -2.29 -5.58
N TRP A 128 -11.54 -1.34 -4.65
CA TRP A 128 -11.38 0.08 -4.91
C TRP A 128 -10.00 0.46 -5.47
N GLY A 129 -8.90 -0.01 -4.85
CA GLY A 129 -7.54 0.27 -5.30
C GLY A 129 -7.25 -0.23 -6.72
N VAL A 130 -7.69 -1.45 -7.04
CA VAL A 130 -7.59 -2.04 -8.39
C VAL A 130 -8.34 -1.19 -9.41
N ALA A 131 -9.56 -0.79 -9.09
CA ALA A 131 -10.35 0.01 -10.01
C ALA A 131 -9.78 1.43 -10.20
N ARG A 132 -9.26 2.04 -9.14
CA ARG A 132 -8.58 3.34 -9.22
C ARG A 132 -7.34 3.26 -10.09
N ALA A 133 -6.55 2.20 -9.94
CA ALA A 133 -5.42 1.96 -10.84
C ALA A 133 -5.89 1.86 -12.29
N ARG A 134 -6.88 1.01 -12.61
CA ARG A 134 -7.44 0.89 -13.97
C ARG A 134 -7.95 2.22 -14.53
N ALA A 135 -8.64 3.01 -13.71
CA ALA A 135 -9.17 4.31 -14.06
C ALA A 135 -8.07 5.30 -14.49
N LEU A 136 -6.96 5.33 -13.74
CA LEU A 136 -5.80 6.15 -14.08
C LEU A 136 -5.13 5.67 -15.37
N SER A 137 -5.25 4.38 -15.69
CA SER A 137 -4.58 3.69 -16.81
C SER A 137 -5.28 3.87 -18.15
N GLY A 138 -6.62 3.87 -18.17
CA GLY A 138 -7.42 4.08 -19.40
C GLY A 138 -7.25 5.47 -20.04
N SER A 139 -6.43 6.33 -19.45
CA SER A 139 -6.02 7.65 -19.98
C SER A 139 -4.81 7.59 -20.91
N LEU A 140 -4.06 6.49 -20.87
CA LEU A 140 -2.87 6.30 -21.68
C LEU A 140 -3.31 5.72 -23.03
N PRO A 141 -2.88 6.28 -24.18
CA PRO A 141 -3.30 5.77 -25.48
C PRO A 141 -2.99 4.28 -25.59
N GLU A 142 -3.95 3.49 -26.10
CA GLU A 142 -3.86 2.06 -26.41
C GLU A 142 -2.56 1.79 -27.16
N SER A 143 -1.52 1.50 -26.37
CA SER A 143 -0.21 1.16 -26.86
C SER A 143 -0.12 -0.34 -26.66
N GLN A 144 0.01 -1.04 -27.77
CA GLN A 144 0.52 -2.40 -27.89
C GLN A 144 1.38 -2.80 -26.66
N PRO A 145 1.21 -4.00 -26.07
CA PRO A 145 1.93 -4.39 -24.85
C PRO A 145 3.42 -4.07 -25.01
N ARG A 146 3.91 -3.15 -24.20
CA ARG A 146 5.30 -2.70 -24.21
C ARG A 146 6.09 -3.66 -23.35
N SER A 147 6.45 -4.78 -23.96
CA SER A 147 7.46 -5.73 -23.48
C SER A 147 7.13 -6.48 -22.18
N ASP A 148 7.77 -7.64 -22.00
CA ASP A 148 7.61 -8.49 -20.82
C ASP A 148 8.33 -7.89 -19.59
N LEU A 149 7.59 -7.72 -18.50
CA LEU A 149 8.00 -7.33 -17.17
C LEU A 149 7.89 -8.54 -16.24
N ALA A 150 8.97 -8.87 -15.53
CA ALA A 150 8.88 -9.87 -14.47
C ALA A 150 8.46 -9.19 -13.16
N VAL A 151 7.35 -9.66 -12.60
CA VAL A 151 6.88 -9.28 -11.27
C VAL A 151 7.05 -10.52 -10.42
N VAL A 152 7.68 -10.48 -9.26
CA VAL A 152 7.81 -11.67 -8.42
C VAL A 152 6.71 -11.67 -7.34
N PRO A 153 5.55 -12.34 -7.52
CA PRO A 153 4.66 -12.58 -6.38
C PRO A 153 4.82 -13.86 -5.53
N ARG A 154 4.02 -13.79 -4.48
CA ARG A 154 4.07 -14.46 -3.18
C ARG A 154 3.77 -15.96 -3.09
N SER A 155 4.39 -16.78 -3.92
CA SER A 155 5.06 -17.95 -3.30
C SER A 155 6.55 -17.65 -3.06
N ALA A 156 7.06 -16.57 -3.70
CA ALA A 156 8.29 -15.80 -3.42
C ALA A 156 7.99 -14.41 -2.81
N VAL A 157 7.23 -14.44 -1.73
CA VAL A 157 6.61 -13.38 -0.91
C VAL A 157 7.29 -11.97 -0.87
N ALA A 158 6.68 -10.92 -1.44
CA ALA A 158 5.89 -9.95 -0.64
C ALA A 158 5.01 -9.12 -1.57
N GLU A 159 3.73 -9.48 -1.64
CA GLU A 159 2.76 -8.86 -0.75
C GLU A 159 1.80 -9.90 -0.14
N PRO A 160 1.64 -10.00 1.21
CA PRO A 160 0.86 -11.04 1.91
C PRO A 160 -0.54 -11.10 1.42
N ASP A 161 -1.02 -9.90 1.18
CA ASP A 161 -2.33 -9.64 0.78
C ASP A 161 -2.49 -10.01 -0.70
N PRO A 162 -3.26 -11.06 -1.02
CA PRO A 162 -3.56 -11.45 -2.39
C PRO A 162 -4.10 -10.27 -3.20
N LEU A 163 -4.70 -9.31 -2.49
CA LEU A 163 -5.38 -8.16 -2.99
C LEU A 163 -4.38 -7.02 -3.34
N VAL A 164 -3.45 -6.64 -2.46
CA VAL A 164 -2.43 -5.62 -2.79
C VAL A 164 -1.48 -6.13 -3.91
N ARG A 165 -1.22 -7.44 -3.96
CA ARG A 165 -0.56 -8.09 -5.11
C ARG A 165 -1.30 -7.85 -6.42
N GLU A 166 -2.63 -7.97 -6.42
CA GLU A 166 -3.44 -7.72 -7.62
C GLU A 166 -3.45 -6.22 -7.99
N SER A 167 -3.48 -5.32 -7.00
CA SER A 167 -3.33 -3.88 -7.24
C SER A 167 -2.00 -3.53 -7.92
N LEU A 168 -0.90 -4.13 -7.45
CA LEU A 168 0.42 -3.90 -8.05
C LEU A 168 0.49 -4.44 -9.48
N LYS A 169 0.02 -5.67 -9.69
CA LYS A 169 -0.04 -6.27 -11.04
C LYS A 169 -0.83 -5.37 -11.99
N VAL A 170 -2.00 -4.90 -11.57
CA VAL A 170 -2.86 -4.00 -12.34
C VAL A 170 -2.16 -2.67 -12.63
N ALA A 171 -1.47 -2.08 -11.65
CA ALA A 171 -0.72 -0.83 -11.81
C ALA A 171 0.49 -0.96 -12.76
N LEU A 172 1.03 -2.17 -12.93
CA LEU A 172 2.12 -2.46 -13.87
C LEU A 172 1.60 -2.72 -15.29
N GLU A 173 0.55 -3.51 -15.42
CA GLU A 173 -0.15 -3.73 -16.70
C GLU A 173 -0.68 -2.42 -17.28
N ALA A 174 -1.20 -1.57 -16.40
CA ALA A 174 -1.55 -0.19 -16.64
C ALA A 174 -0.43 0.68 -17.25
N ALA A 175 0.80 0.48 -16.77
CA ALA A 175 1.98 1.19 -17.26
C ALA A 175 2.49 0.62 -18.59
N GLY A 176 1.78 -0.36 -19.18
CA GLY A 176 2.04 -0.96 -20.48
C GLY A 176 2.87 -2.24 -20.43
N TYR A 177 3.15 -2.77 -19.23
CA TYR A 177 4.03 -3.92 -19.05
C TYR A 177 3.27 -5.25 -18.97
N ALA A 178 3.76 -6.30 -19.62
CA ALA A 178 3.20 -7.65 -19.43
C ALA A 178 3.81 -8.31 -18.19
N THR A 179 3.02 -8.72 -17.19
CA THR A 179 3.58 -9.22 -15.91
C THR A 179 3.79 -10.75 -15.89
N THR A 180 4.95 -11.23 -15.42
CA THR A 180 5.23 -12.67 -15.19
C THR A 180 5.68 -12.91 -13.76
N LEU A 181 5.03 -13.89 -13.09
CA LEU A 181 5.28 -14.30 -11.71
C LEU A 181 6.47 -15.26 -11.55
N TRP A 182 7.50 -14.86 -10.78
CA TRP A 182 8.53 -15.79 -10.29
C TRP A 182 8.27 -16.22 -8.84
N ARG A 183 8.42 -17.51 -8.55
CA ARG A 183 8.17 -18.10 -7.23
C ARG A 183 9.44 -18.58 -6.52
N ASN A 184 10.55 -18.63 -7.24
CA ASN A 184 11.86 -19.03 -6.74
C ASN A 184 12.95 -18.60 -7.74
N PRO A 185 14.24 -18.64 -7.37
CA PRO A 185 15.33 -18.27 -8.27
C PRO A 185 15.42 -19.13 -9.53
N ALA A 186 15.09 -20.42 -9.49
CA ALA A 186 15.15 -21.29 -10.66
C ALA A 186 14.13 -20.88 -11.76
N GLU A 187 12.95 -20.41 -11.36
CA GLU A 187 11.96 -19.83 -12.29
C GLU A 187 12.42 -18.49 -12.89
N ALA A 188 13.16 -17.69 -12.11
CA ALA A 188 13.76 -16.46 -12.59
C ALA A 188 14.84 -16.74 -13.64
N GLU A 189 15.74 -17.69 -13.37
CA GLU A 189 16.77 -18.15 -14.31
C GLU A 189 16.15 -18.70 -15.61
N THR A 190 15.11 -19.53 -15.48
CA THR A 190 14.41 -20.09 -16.64
C THR A 190 13.72 -19.01 -17.47
N SER A 191 13.12 -18.01 -16.80
CA SER A 191 12.45 -16.90 -17.48
C SER A 191 13.43 -15.97 -18.17
N ALA A 192 14.56 -15.65 -17.54
CA ALA A 192 15.64 -14.85 -18.12
C ALA A 192 16.20 -15.50 -19.40
N GLY A 193 16.29 -16.83 -19.42
CA GLY A 193 16.75 -17.58 -20.60
C GLY A 193 15.71 -17.72 -21.73
N THR A 194 14.44 -17.39 -21.49
CA THR A 194 13.34 -17.63 -22.46
C THR A 194 12.62 -16.36 -22.90
N ARG A 195 12.73 -15.27 -22.14
CA ARG A 195 12.05 -14.00 -22.37
C ARG A 195 12.97 -12.84 -22.00
N VAL A 196 12.78 -11.70 -22.65
CA VAL A 196 13.49 -10.47 -22.28
C VAL A 196 12.79 -9.86 -21.07
N ILE A 197 13.52 -9.72 -19.96
CA ILE A 197 13.00 -9.17 -18.72
C ILE A 197 13.63 -7.79 -18.50
N HIS A 198 12.82 -6.75 -18.60
CA HIS A 198 13.34 -5.38 -18.55
C HIS A 198 13.58 -4.83 -17.16
N VAL A 199 12.81 -5.30 -16.16
CA VAL A 199 13.01 -4.95 -14.75
C VAL A 199 12.35 -6.02 -13.90
N ALA A 200 12.96 -6.31 -12.76
CA ALA A 200 12.45 -7.21 -11.72
C ALA A 200 12.02 -6.39 -10.50
N ILE A 201 10.82 -6.67 -9.98
CA ILE A 201 10.36 -6.12 -8.70
C ILE A 201 10.49 -7.20 -7.63
N ILE A 202 11.36 -6.98 -6.64
CA ILE A 202 11.72 -7.94 -5.59
C ILE A 202 11.33 -7.38 -4.23
N SER A 203 10.75 -8.18 -3.34
CA SER A 203 10.57 -7.71 -1.97
C SER A 203 11.83 -7.92 -1.11
N GLY A 204 12.23 -6.87 -0.39
CA GLY A 204 13.36 -6.92 0.53
C GLY A 204 13.12 -7.86 1.73
N SER A 205 11.88 -8.01 2.20
CA SER A 205 11.59 -8.88 3.33
C SER A 205 11.58 -10.38 3.00
N HIS A 206 11.86 -10.76 1.74
CA HIS A 206 11.87 -12.15 1.33
C HIS A 206 13.18 -12.89 1.66
N PRO A 207 13.12 -14.13 2.18
CA PRO A 207 14.32 -14.94 2.42
C PRO A 207 15.16 -15.24 1.17
N VAL A 208 14.55 -15.20 -0.02
CA VAL A 208 15.26 -15.43 -1.30
C VAL A 208 15.60 -14.15 -2.07
N ALA A 209 15.39 -12.97 -1.47
CA ALA A 209 15.65 -11.69 -2.13
C ALA A 209 17.10 -11.60 -2.64
N ASP A 210 18.06 -12.01 -1.81
CA ASP A 210 19.48 -11.98 -2.11
C ASP A 210 19.81 -12.92 -3.29
N ALA A 211 19.24 -14.13 -3.32
CA ALA A 211 19.42 -15.08 -4.42
C ALA A 211 18.77 -14.60 -5.73
N LEU A 212 17.63 -13.92 -5.66
CA LEU A 212 16.99 -13.32 -6.84
C LEU A 212 17.79 -12.13 -7.37
N LEU A 213 18.36 -11.31 -6.49
CA LEU A 213 19.26 -10.22 -6.88
C LEU A 213 20.54 -10.76 -7.52
N GLU A 214 21.07 -11.89 -7.05
CA GLU A 214 22.19 -12.57 -7.69
C GLU A 214 21.83 -13.02 -9.11
N VAL A 215 20.66 -13.64 -9.32
CA VAL A 215 20.17 -13.98 -10.65
C VAL A 215 20.01 -12.73 -11.51
N CYS A 216 19.38 -11.67 -11.00
CA CYS A 216 19.18 -10.44 -11.75
C CYS A 216 20.52 -9.79 -12.15
N THR A 217 21.49 -9.76 -11.24
CA THR A 217 22.83 -9.22 -11.51
C THR A 217 23.56 -10.05 -12.57
N ARG A 218 23.46 -11.38 -12.49
CA ARG A 218 24.11 -12.29 -13.42
C ARG A 218 23.51 -12.21 -14.83
N GLU A 219 22.19 -12.08 -14.92
CA GLU A 219 21.45 -12.01 -16.18
C GLU A 219 21.26 -10.56 -16.70
N ASP A 220 21.91 -9.57 -16.07
CA ASP A 220 21.84 -8.13 -16.39
C ASP A 220 20.40 -7.57 -16.40
N ILE A 221 19.58 -8.02 -15.45
CA ILE A 221 18.20 -7.58 -15.25
C ILE A 221 18.18 -6.49 -14.16
N PRO A 222 17.72 -5.27 -14.46
CA PRO A 222 17.55 -4.22 -13.46
C PRO A 222 16.58 -4.66 -12.35
N ALA A 223 17.02 -4.64 -11.08
CA ALA A 223 16.17 -5.04 -9.96
C ALA A 223 15.80 -3.86 -9.05
N ILE A 224 14.51 -3.65 -8.82
CA ILE A 224 13.98 -2.71 -7.82
C ILE A 224 13.54 -3.49 -6.60
N VAL A 225 14.10 -3.16 -5.43
CA VAL A 225 13.71 -3.78 -4.17
C VAL A 225 12.66 -2.93 -3.47
N VAL A 226 11.52 -3.54 -3.15
CA VAL A 226 10.43 -2.92 -2.40
C VAL A 226 10.50 -3.40 -0.95
N CYS A 227 10.71 -2.46 -0.04
CA CYS A 227 10.77 -2.68 1.40
C CYS A 227 9.53 -2.08 2.07
N GLU A 228 9.23 -2.53 3.29
CA GLU A 228 8.24 -1.87 4.13
C GLU A 228 8.69 -0.44 4.44
N ILE A 229 9.96 -0.28 4.83
CA ILE A 229 10.65 0.99 5.00
C ILE A 229 11.99 0.91 4.27
N ALA A 230 12.31 1.92 3.46
CA ALA A 230 13.56 2.00 2.71
C ALA A 230 14.56 2.95 3.41
N ASP A 231 14.97 2.57 4.62
CA ASP A 231 15.97 3.30 5.41
C ASP A 231 17.40 3.12 4.86
N ASP A 232 18.36 3.86 5.45
CA ASP A 232 19.76 3.83 5.00
C ASP A 232 20.39 2.44 5.06
N ILE A 233 19.95 1.60 6.02
CA ILE A 233 20.43 0.23 6.18
C ILE A 233 19.94 -0.64 5.02
N ALA A 234 18.64 -0.59 4.71
CA ALA A 234 18.05 -1.31 3.61
C ALA A 234 18.62 -0.85 2.26
N GLN A 235 18.82 0.46 2.09
CA GLN A 235 19.45 1.01 0.89
C GLN A 235 20.88 0.49 0.73
N ALA A 236 21.72 0.63 1.75
CA ALA A 236 23.11 0.16 1.70
C ALA A 236 23.20 -1.34 1.40
N ARG A 237 22.35 -2.15 2.04
CA ARG A 237 22.30 -3.59 1.83
C ARG A 237 21.95 -3.94 0.38
N TYR A 238 20.77 -3.56 -0.10
CA TYR A 238 20.29 -4.10 -1.37
C TYR A 238 20.98 -3.48 -2.59
N LEU A 239 21.44 -2.23 -2.49
CA LEU A 239 22.30 -1.65 -3.53
C LEU A 239 23.63 -2.41 -3.65
N SER A 240 24.23 -2.83 -2.52
CA SER A 240 25.46 -3.64 -2.54
C SER A 240 25.26 -5.04 -3.16
N LEU A 241 24.03 -5.53 -3.16
CA LEU A 241 23.63 -6.81 -3.75
C LEU A 241 23.18 -6.69 -5.22
N GLY A 242 23.29 -5.50 -5.82
CA GLY A 242 23.00 -5.31 -7.24
C GLY A 242 21.60 -4.76 -7.55
N ALA A 243 20.82 -4.34 -6.55
CA ALA A 243 19.60 -3.59 -6.81
C ALA A 243 19.93 -2.24 -7.46
N VAL A 244 19.16 -1.84 -8.47
CA VAL A 244 19.28 -0.51 -9.09
C VAL A 244 18.56 0.57 -8.28
N ARG A 245 17.60 0.17 -7.44
CA ARG A 245 16.84 1.06 -6.56
C ARG A 245 16.21 0.29 -5.42
N VAL A 246 16.06 0.96 -4.28
CA VAL A 246 15.30 0.48 -3.12
C VAL A 246 14.20 1.50 -2.82
N VAL A 247 12.96 1.04 -2.63
CA VAL A 247 11.79 1.91 -2.44
C VAL A 247 10.90 1.39 -1.32
N GLY A 248 10.26 2.31 -0.60
CA GLY A 248 9.23 1.98 0.38
C GLY A 248 7.92 1.55 -0.30
N ARG A 249 7.18 0.63 0.31
CA ARG A 249 5.95 0.03 -0.24
C ARG A 249 4.92 1.09 -0.62
N GLU A 250 4.62 2.03 0.27
CA GLU A 250 3.62 3.08 0.02
C GLU A 250 4.01 4.00 -1.14
N ALA A 251 5.26 4.43 -1.16
CA ALA A 251 5.81 5.27 -2.23
C ALA A 251 5.76 4.54 -3.58
N PHE A 252 6.02 3.23 -3.59
CA PHE A 252 5.94 2.42 -4.79
C PHE A 252 4.49 2.25 -5.28
N ILE A 253 3.52 1.99 -4.40
CA ILE A 253 2.11 1.87 -4.79
C ILE A 253 1.57 3.20 -5.32
N GLY A 254 1.89 4.33 -4.66
CA GLY A 254 1.45 5.66 -5.08
C GLY A 254 2.16 6.21 -6.33
N GLY A 255 3.29 5.62 -6.74
CA GLY A 255 4.18 6.19 -7.76
C GLY A 255 4.81 5.20 -8.74
N ALA A 256 4.38 3.93 -8.79
CA ALA A 256 5.05 2.86 -9.57
C ALA A 256 5.32 3.28 -11.03
N ALA A 257 4.35 3.90 -11.70
CA ALA A 257 4.46 4.31 -13.10
C ALA A 257 5.56 5.35 -13.38
N THR A 258 5.97 6.16 -12.39
CA THR A 258 7.06 7.14 -12.54
C THR A 258 8.41 6.57 -12.13
N MET A 259 8.43 5.49 -11.34
CA MET A 259 9.64 4.86 -10.82
C MET A 259 10.20 3.79 -11.74
N LEU A 260 9.38 3.23 -12.63
CA LEU A 260 9.82 2.25 -13.62
C LEU A 260 10.66 2.92 -14.72
N PRO A 261 11.67 2.21 -15.26
CA PRO A 261 12.47 2.73 -16.36
C PRO A 261 11.58 3.14 -17.53
N ARG A 262 11.69 4.39 -18.00
CA ARG A 262 11.05 4.80 -19.25
C ARG A 262 11.99 4.42 -20.38
N HIS A 263 11.60 3.48 -21.24
CA HIS A 263 12.34 3.28 -22.47
C HIS A 263 11.94 4.33 -23.51
N THR A 264 12.95 4.99 -24.06
CA THR A 264 12.86 5.74 -25.32
C THR A 264 12.84 4.76 -26.48
#